data_AF-A0A0D0CIS7-F1
#
_entry.id   AF-A0A0D0CIS7-F1
#
_cell.length_a   1.000
_cell.length_b   1.000
_cell.length_c   1.000
_cell.angle_alpha   90.00
_cell.angle_beta   90.00
_cell.angle_gamma   90.00
#
_symmetry.space_group_name_H-M   'P 1'
#
loop_
_entity.id
_entity.type
_entity.pdbx_description
1 polymer ?
#
loop_
_entity_poly.entity_id
_entity_poly.type
_entity_poly.pdbx_seq_one_letter_code
_entity_poly.pdbx_strand_id
1 'polypeptide(L)'
;MATTTIQLSRSDILANLSVTPHCINLEEQPSAPEERQKLKTALMLDEQASAILSTPLNIHLAHGLAYTVGSALGSIPPSVDACLAAFTVPNKVKLTAGARAWSKHAHRSLVETKQPSTNEADEASPSENDTDLANSKRKKEKDPAPTGWWGTPSGPVAGINEKAVALFWKITNDATWRNLHWLPHSVLVYEIRIHEGYGMRWSQDQSASGEDPGRQLPPWVFRGFVEPMMENGHELGWRHAP
;
A
#
# COMPACT_ATOMS: atom_id res chain seq x y z
N MET A 1 11.30 8.30 30.12
CA MET A 1 11.11 8.03 28.68
C MET A 1 12.02 6.88 28.31
N ALA A 2 11.46 5.74 27.87
CA ALA A 2 12.28 4.64 27.38
C ALA A 2 12.99 5.09 26.11
N THR A 3 14.31 4.91 26.05
CA THR A 3 15.12 5.24 24.88
C THR A 3 14.77 4.23 23.78
N THR A 4 13.90 4.63 22.86
CA THR A 4 13.54 3.86 21.67
C THR A 4 14.81 3.59 20.87
N THR A 5 15.37 2.39 21.02
CA THR A 5 16.66 2.04 20.41
C THR A 5 16.41 1.54 18.99
N ILE A 6 16.93 2.28 18.00
CA ILE A 6 16.90 1.87 16.60
C ILE A 6 17.64 0.53 16.44
N GLN A 7 16.97 -0.46 15.86
CA GLN A 7 17.54 -1.80 15.58
C GLN A 7 18.19 -1.91 14.19
N LEU A 8 18.28 -0.80 13.44
CA LEU A 8 18.85 -0.77 12.10
C LEU A 8 20.38 -0.71 12.13
N SER A 9 21.03 -1.39 11.18
CA SER A 9 22.46 -1.23 10.98
C SER A 9 22.79 0.14 10.37
N ARG A 10 24.02 0.62 10.56
CA ARG A 10 24.48 1.87 9.94
C ARG A 10 24.36 1.85 8.41
N SER A 11 24.63 0.70 7.79
CA SER A 11 24.46 0.52 6.34
C SER A 11 23.00 0.67 5.91
N ASP A 12 22.06 0.11 6.67
CA ASP A 12 20.62 0.23 6.35
C ASP A 12 20.16 1.68 6.46
N ILE A 13 20.63 2.39 7.49
CA ILE A 13 20.32 3.81 7.69
C ILE A 13 20.86 4.64 6.51
N LEU A 14 22.12 4.44 6.11
CA LEU A 14 22.71 5.17 4.98
C LEU A 14 22.03 4.84 3.65
N ALA A 15 21.60 3.59 3.45
CA ALA A 15 20.79 3.19 2.30
C ALA A 15 19.43 3.92 2.29
N ASN A 16 18.72 3.91 3.43
CA ASN A 16 17.45 4.63 3.60
C ASN A 16 17.59 6.13 3.34
N LEU A 17 18.65 6.77 3.82
CA LEU A 17 18.89 8.21 3.62
C LEU A 17 19.30 8.58 2.19
N SER A 18 19.70 7.60 1.38
CA SER A 18 20.09 7.81 -0.01
C SER A 18 18.90 7.73 -0.98
N VAL A 19 17.74 7.27 -0.51
CA VAL A 19 16.51 7.20 -1.29
C VAL A 19 15.60 8.34 -0.87
N THR A 20 15.14 9.14 -1.84
CA THR A 20 14.12 10.16 -1.60
C THR A 20 12.73 9.51 -1.71
N PRO A 21 11.91 9.55 -0.64
CA PRO A 21 10.52 9.12 -0.71
C PRO A 21 9.77 9.87 -1.82
N HIS A 22 9.01 9.14 -2.64
CA HIS A 22 8.27 9.75 -3.72
C HIS A 22 7.02 8.95 -4.06
N CYS A 23 5.93 9.66 -4.35
CA CYS A 23 4.65 9.10 -4.75
C CYS A 23 3.86 10.21 -5.46
N ILE A 24 3.15 9.87 -6.55
CA ILE A 24 2.34 10.84 -7.28
C ILE A 24 1.34 11.51 -6.32
N ASN A 25 1.27 12.84 -6.39
CA ASN A 25 0.39 13.71 -5.59
C ASN A 25 0.64 13.68 -4.07
N LEU A 26 1.80 13.18 -3.62
CA LEU A 26 2.23 13.26 -2.24
C LEU A 26 3.58 13.98 -2.17
N GLU A 27 3.67 14.93 -1.25
CA GLU A 27 4.86 15.74 -1.05
C GLU A 27 5.33 15.66 0.40
N GLU A 28 6.65 15.66 0.56
CA GLU A 28 7.27 15.84 1.86
C GLU A 28 7.31 17.32 2.26
N GLN A 29 7.67 17.57 3.51
CA GLN A 29 8.08 18.88 3.98
C GLN A 29 9.21 19.41 3.07
N PRO A 30 9.20 20.71 2.72
CA PRO A 30 10.25 21.31 1.88
C PRO A 30 11.66 21.11 2.43
N SER A 31 11.81 21.04 3.76
CA SER A 31 13.11 20.82 4.42
C SER A 31 13.57 19.36 4.45
N ALA A 32 12.74 18.39 4.07
CA ALA A 32 13.05 16.96 4.20
C ALA A 32 14.35 16.53 3.49
N PRO A 33 14.66 16.99 2.25
CA PRO A 33 15.92 16.65 1.59
C PRO A 33 17.15 17.16 2.35
N GLU A 34 17.06 18.38 2.89
CA GLU A 34 18.14 19.02 3.64
C GLU A 34 18.39 18.30 4.97
N GLU A 35 17.33 17.92 5.68
CA GLU A 35 17.41 17.16 6.93
C GLU A 35 18.01 15.76 6.72
N ARG A 36 17.64 15.06 5.63
CA ARG A 36 18.30 13.79 5.27
C ARG A 36 19.78 13.96 4.98
N GLN A 37 20.15 15.01 4.25
CA GLN A 37 21.56 15.27 3.92
C GLN A 37 22.38 15.62 5.16
N LYS A 38 21.83 16.42 6.09
CA LYS A 38 22.44 16.74 7.38
C LYS A 38 22.70 15.46 8.18
N LEU A 39 21.70 14.61 8.33
CA LEU A 39 21.81 13.34 9.05
C LEU A 39 22.82 12.39 8.39
N LYS A 40 22.77 12.25 7.06
CA LYS A 40 23.73 11.43 6.31
C LYS A 40 25.16 11.90 6.52
N THR A 41 25.39 13.21 6.44
CA THR A 41 26.72 13.81 6.65
C THR A 41 27.20 13.58 8.08
N ALA A 42 26.34 13.83 9.08
CA ALA A 42 26.68 13.60 10.48
C ALA A 42 27.06 12.14 10.73
N LEU A 43 26.26 11.19 10.21
CA LEU A 43 26.56 9.78 10.33
C LEU A 43 27.87 9.42 9.64
N MET A 44 28.20 9.99 8.48
CA MET A 44 29.47 9.69 7.81
C MET A 44 30.70 10.19 8.57
N LEU A 45 30.59 11.30 9.30
CA LEU A 45 31.71 11.92 10.01
C LEU A 45 31.94 11.38 11.43
N ASP A 46 30.89 10.90 12.08
CA ASP A 46 30.94 10.46 13.48
C ASP A 46 30.73 8.94 13.58
N GLU A 47 31.59 8.24 14.32
CA GLU A 47 31.44 6.82 14.62
C GLU A 47 30.32 6.56 15.66
N GLN A 48 29.97 7.56 16.49
CA GLN A 48 28.97 7.44 17.56
C GLN A 48 27.54 7.72 17.05
N ALA A 49 27.04 6.81 16.22
CA ALA A 49 25.70 6.88 15.64
C ALA A 49 24.55 7.02 16.67
N SER A 50 24.73 6.55 17.91
CA SER A 50 23.68 6.55 18.95
C SER A 50 23.27 7.95 19.41
N ALA A 51 24.22 8.88 19.53
CA ALA A 51 23.92 10.26 19.92
C ALA A 51 23.20 11.02 18.80
N ILE A 52 23.60 10.77 17.55
CA ILE A 52 22.97 11.36 16.36
C ILE A 52 21.52 10.90 16.21
N LEU A 53 21.25 9.61 16.47
CA LEU A 53 19.92 9.01 16.36
C LEU A 53 19.03 9.26 17.59
N SER A 54 19.38 10.21 18.45
CA SER A 54 18.60 10.54 19.65
C SER A 54 17.38 11.43 19.37
N THR A 55 17.35 12.14 18.24
CA THR A 55 16.24 13.05 17.93
C THR A 55 15.09 12.31 17.26
N PRO A 56 13.82 12.66 17.55
CA PRO A 56 12.65 12.05 16.91
C PRO A 56 12.68 12.14 15.37
N LEU A 57 13.16 13.25 14.82
CA LEU A 57 13.30 13.44 13.39
C LEU A 57 14.37 12.49 12.80
N ASN A 58 15.51 12.36 13.47
CA ASN A 58 16.58 11.48 12.96
C ASN A 58 16.16 10.01 13.00
N ILE A 59 15.41 9.59 14.02
CA ILE A 59 14.80 8.25 14.06
C ILE A 59 13.88 8.06 12.83
N HIS A 60 13.01 9.02 12.56
CA HIS A 60 12.06 8.97 11.44
C HIS A 60 12.78 8.85 10.08
N LEU A 61 13.78 9.71 9.85
CA LEU A 61 14.55 9.72 8.62
C LEU A 61 15.44 8.49 8.47
N ALA A 62 16.00 7.96 9.57
CA ALA A 62 16.82 6.75 9.55
C ALA A 62 16.03 5.51 9.11
N HIS A 63 14.72 5.48 9.36
CA HIS A 63 13.81 4.46 8.84
C HIS A 63 13.43 4.67 7.36
N GLY A 64 13.92 5.73 6.70
CA GLY A 64 13.58 6.06 5.32
C GLY A 64 12.10 6.36 5.14
N LEU A 65 11.50 7.01 6.14
CA LEU A 65 10.11 7.46 6.12
C LEU A 65 10.02 8.86 5.49
N ALA A 66 8.97 9.08 4.71
CA ALA A 66 8.58 10.39 4.22
C ALA A 66 8.28 11.32 5.39
N TYR A 67 8.89 12.51 5.39
CA TYR A 67 8.67 13.52 6.41
C TYR A 67 7.55 14.47 5.96
N THR A 68 6.37 14.36 6.56
CA THR A 68 5.18 15.16 6.23
C THR A 68 4.65 15.90 7.44
N VAL A 69 3.70 16.82 7.23
CA VAL A 69 2.86 17.33 8.33
C VAL A 69 2.18 16.14 9.01
N GLY A 70 2.25 16.07 10.35
CA GLY A 70 1.62 14.99 11.13
C GLY A 70 2.41 13.69 11.22
N SER A 71 3.64 13.63 10.69
CA SER A 71 4.52 12.47 10.89
C SER A 71 4.73 12.16 12.38
N ALA A 72 4.67 10.88 12.71
CA ALA A 72 4.87 10.36 14.06
C ALA A 72 6.36 10.25 14.39
N LEU A 73 7.04 11.39 14.48
CA LEU A 73 8.48 11.46 14.71
C LEU A 73 8.88 10.66 15.98
N GLY A 74 9.99 9.94 15.90
CA GLY A 74 10.50 9.10 16.99
C GLY A 74 9.83 7.73 17.14
N SER A 75 8.76 7.46 16.39
CA SER A 75 8.10 6.15 16.40
C SER A 75 8.80 5.16 15.46
N ILE A 76 8.76 3.87 15.81
CA ILE A 76 9.33 2.80 14.99
C ILE A 76 8.23 2.21 14.08
N PRO A 77 8.43 2.15 12.75
CA PRO A 77 7.49 1.48 11.86
C PRO A 77 7.49 -0.05 12.08
N PRO A 78 6.41 -0.77 11.72
CA PRO A 78 6.42 -2.23 11.76
C PRO A 78 7.49 -2.81 10.84
N SER A 79 8.03 -3.97 11.19
CA SER A 79 8.82 -4.77 10.26
C SER A 79 7.92 -5.32 9.13
N VAL A 80 8.53 -5.72 8.02
CA VAL A 80 7.82 -6.40 6.93
C VAL A 80 7.11 -7.66 7.43
N ASP A 81 7.75 -8.42 8.33
CA ASP A 81 7.15 -9.61 8.93
C ASP A 81 5.94 -9.27 9.80
N ALA A 82 5.99 -8.18 10.58
CA ALA A 82 4.84 -7.72 11.36
C ALA A 82 3.67 -7.28 10.44
N CYS A 83 3.98 -6.60 9.33
CA CYS A 83 3.01 -6.26 8.30
C CYS A 83 2.38 -7.50 7.66
N LEU A 84 3.19 -8.50 7.30
CA LEU A 84 2.74 -9.75 6.70
C LEU A 84 1.89 -10.57 7.68
N ALA A 85 2.31 -10.67 8.94
CA ALA A 85 1.55 -11.34 9.99
C ALA A 85 0.15 -10.72 10.14
N ALA A 86 0.07 -9.39 10.21
CA ALA A 86 -1.20 -8.67 10.27
C ALA A 86 -2.05 -8.84 8.99
N PHE A 87 -1.39 -8.91 7.83
CA PHE A 87 -2.05 -9.09 6.52
C PHE A 87 -2.63 -10.50 6.36
N THR A 88 -1.99 -11.51 6.96
CA THR A 88 -2.34 -12.93 6.81
C THR A 88 -3.29 -13.46 7.89
N VAL A 89 -3.73 -12.63 8.85
CA VAL A 89 -4.70 -13.04 9.88
C VAL A 89 -5.99 -13.56 9.24
N PRO A 90 -6.38 -14.83 9.47
CA PRO A 90 -7.57 -15.42 8.86
C PRO A 90 -8.84 -14.97 9.59
N ASN A 91 -9.96 -14.93 8.85
CA ASN A 91 -11.29 -14.71 9.40
C ASN A 91 -12.08 -16.03 9.52
N LYS A 92 -13.37 -15.94 9.91
CA LYS A 92 -14.29 -17.08 10.05
C LYS A 92 -14.44 -17.92 8.76
N VAL A 93 -14.33 -17.30 7.59
CA VAL A 93 -14.40 -17.98 6.27
C VAL A 93 -13.01 -18.31 5.71
N LYS A 94 -11.96 -18.24 6.54
CA LYS A 94 -10.56 -18.54 6.19
C LYS A 94 -9.93 -17.61 5.14
N LEU A 95 -10.59 -16.50 4.79
CA LEU A 95 -9.93 -15.43 4.03
C LEU A 95 -9.03 -14.64 4.96
N THR A 96 -7.83 -14.31 4.50
CA THR A 96 -6.94 -13.41 5.26
C THR A 96 -7.46 -11.97 5.27
N ALA A 97 -6.96 -11.15 6.19
CA ALA A 97 -7.28 -9.73 6.26
C ALA A 97 -6.99 -9.02 4.92
N GLY A 98 -5.83 -9.31 4.33
CA GLY A 98 -5.42 -8.87 3.00
C GLY A 98 -6.38 -9.31 1.90
N ALA A 99 -6.67 -10.60 1.80
CA ALA A 99 -7.58 -11.15 0.80
C ALA A 99 -8.98 -10.54 0.89
N ARG A 100 -9.52 -10.37 2.10
CA ARG A 100 -10.82 -9.74 2.32
C ARG A 100 -10.83 -8.27 1.92
N ALA A 101 -9.78 -7.52 2.24
CA ALA A 101 -9.67 -6.13 1.80
C ALA A 101 -9.59 -6.05 0.28
N TRP A 102 -8.83 -6.95 -0.34
CA TRP A 102 -8.68 -7.01 -1.79
C TRP A 102 -10.02 -7.31 -2.48
N SER A 103 -10.81 -8.27 -1.97
CA SER A 103 -12.18 -8.52 -2.43
C SER A 103 -13.09 -7.30 -2.40
N LYS A 104 -12.83 -6.32 -1.53
CA LYS A 104 -13.57 -5.04 -1.46
C LYS A 104 -12.97 -3.92 -2.32
N HIS A 105 -11.70 -4.00 -2.66
CA HIS A 105 -10.98 -2.95 -3.40
C HIS A 105 -10.86 -3.23 -4.89
N ALA A 106 -10.89 -4.50 -5.30
CA ALA A 106 -10.68 -4.92 -6.69
C ALA A 106 -11.54 -4.20 -7.74
N HIS A 107 -12.76 -3.81 -7.36
CA HIS A 107 -13.68 -3.11 -8.26
C HIS A 107 -13.42 -1.60 -8.39
N ARG A 108 -12.51 -1.02 -7.60
CA ARG A 108 -12.28 0.44 -7.55
C ARG A 108 -11.36 0.93 -8.65
N SER A 109 -10.49 0.05 -9.15
CA SER A 109 -9.54 0.34 -10.23
C SER A 109 -10.05 -0.03 -11.64
N LEU A 110 -11.33 -0.40 -11.80
CA LEU A 110 -11.83 -0.91 -13.08
C LEU A 110 -11.88 0.21 -14.13
N VAL A 111 -11.17 0.02 -15.23
CA VAL A 111 -11.30 0.83 -16.45
C VAL A 111 -12.55 0.34 -17.19
N GLU A 112 -13.63 1.12 -17.21
CA GLU A 112 -14.74 0.85 -18.12
C GLU A 112 -14.31 1.19 -19.55
N THR A 113 -13.95 0.18 -20.34
CA THR A 113 -13.83 0.34 -21.80
C THR A 113 -15.23 0.46 -22.39
N LYS A 114 -15.82 1.66 -22.38
CA LYS A 114 -16.94 1.97 -23.28
C LYS A 114 -16.37 2.27 -24.66
N GLN A 115 -16.31 1.26 -25.53
CA GLN A 115 -16.29 1.54 -26.96
C GLN A 115 -17.62 2.23 -27.31
N PRO A 116 -17.61 3.37 -28.02
CA PRO A 116 -18.83 3.94 -28.55
C PRO A 116 -19.37 2.99 -29.63
N SER A 117 -20.52 2.39 -29.38
CA SER A 117 -21.30 1.72 -30.42
C SER A 117 -21.79 2.78 -31.40
N THR A 118 -21.07 2.97 -32.50
CA THR A 118 -21.61 3.64 -33.68
C THR A 118 -22.68 2.73 -34.27
N ASN A 119 -23.93 3.00 -33.91
CA ASN A 119 -25.08 2.57 -34.68
C ASN A 119 -25.13 3.45 -35.94
N GLU A 120 -24.55 2.99 -37.03
CA GLU A 120 -24.96 3.42 -38.36
C GLU A 120 -25.66 2.25 -39.04
N ALA A 121 -26.93 2.51 -39.36
CA ALA A 121 -27.79 1.63 -40.11
C ALA A 121 -27.33 1.60 -41.57
N ASP A 122 -27.29 0.42 -42.16
CA ASP A 122 -27.56 0.28 -43.59
C ASP A 122 -28.25 -1.06 -43.85
N GLU A 123 -29.41 -0.94 -44.50
CA GLU A 123 -30.25 -2.03 -44.97
C GLU A 123 -29.66 -2.67 -46.24
N ALA A 124 -29.67 -4.01 -46.32
CA ALA A 124 -30.10 -4.76 -47.50
C ALA A 124 -30.10 -6.29 -47.23
N SER A 125 -31.27 -6.90 -47.40
CA SER A 125 -31.58 -8.34 -47.37
C SER A 125 -31.28 -9.03 -48.73
N PRO A 126 -31.65 -10.30 -48.98
CA PRO A 126 -31.24 -11.57 -48.36
C PRO A 126 -30.82 -12.64 -49.41
N SER A 127 -30.15 -13.73 -49.01
CA SER A 127 -30.28 -15.01 -49.74
C SER A 127 -30.01 -16.23 -48.85
N GLU A 128 -30.83 -17.25 -49.07
CA GLU A 128 -30.91 -18.54 -48.38
C GLU A 128 -29.89 -19.55 -48.94
N ASN A 129 -29.32 -20.41 -48.08
CA ASN A 129 -29.37 -21.86 -48.26
C ASN A 129 -28.74 -22.67 -47.11
N ASP A 130 -29.42 -23.78 -46.84
CA ASP A 130 -29.25 -24.91 -45.94
C ASP A 130 -27.84 -25.52 -45.76
N THR A 131 -27.50 -25.96 -44.54
CA THR A 131 -27.32 -27.39 -44.15
C THR A 131 -26.62 -27.58 -42.79
N ASP A 132 -27.09 -28.58 -42.05
CA ASP A 132 -26.61 -29.09 -40.76
C ASP A 132 -25.13 -29.53 -40.73
N LEU A 133 -24.42 -29.26 -39.61
CA LEU A 133 -23.74 -30.26 -38.76
C LEU A 133 -22.87 -29.62 -37.65
N ALA A 134 -22.80 -30.34 -36.53
CA ALA A 134 -21.73 -30.34 -35.52
C ALA A 134 -21.75 -29.28 -34.40
N ASN A 135 -22.36 -29.72 -33.29
CA ASN A 135 -22.21 -29.26 -31.92
C ASN A 135 -20.73 -29.24 -31.48
N SER A 136 -20.05 -28.10 -31.67
CA SER A 136 -18.76 -27.81 -31.04
C SER A 136 -18.98 -26.73 -29.99
N LYS A 137 -19.02 -27.12 -28.71
CA LYS A 137 -18.90 -26.20 -27.58
C LYS A 137 -17.51 -25.56 -27.62
N ARG A 138 -17.32 -24.59 -28.51
CA ARG A 138 -16.21 -23.64 -28.44
C ARG A 138 -16.40 -22.87 -27.15
N LYS A 139 -15.58 -23.20 -26.16
CA LYS A 139 -15.36 -22.39 -24.96
C LYS A 139 -14.98 -21.01 -25.47
N LYS A 140 -15.95 -20.09 -25.52
CA LYS A 140 -15.72 -18.69 -25.86
C LYS A 140 -14.76 -18.20 -24.78
N GLU A 141 -13.47 -18.11 -25.11
CA GLU A 141 -12.51 -17.37 -24.32
C GLU A 141 -13.09 -15.97 -24.23
N LYS A 142 -13.72 -15.71 -23.09
CA LYS A 142 -14.25 -14.42 -22.75
C LYS A 142 -13.00 -13.56 -22.61
N ASP A 143 -12.82 -12.61 -23.52
CA ASP A 143 -11.74 -11.63 -23.43
C ASP A 143 -11.62 -11.18 -21.97
N PRO A 144 -10.41 -11.17 -21.39
CA PRO A 144 -10.25 -10.79 -20.00
C PRO A 144 -10.84 -9.39 -19.83
N ALA A 145 -11.97 -9.32 -19.11
CA ALA A 145 -12.59 -8.05 -18.78
C ALA A 145 -11.50 -7.13 -18.23
N PRO A 146 -11.47 -5.84 -18.60
CA PRO A 146 -10.39 -4.93 -18.23
C PRO A 146 -10.15 -5.02 -16.72
N THR A 147 -9.06 -5.68 -16.35
CA THR A 147 -8.73 -5.89 -14.94
C THR A 147 -8.07 -4.62 -14.48
N GLY A 148 -8.73 -3.91 -13.57
CA GLY A 148 -8.12 -2.77 -12.90
C GLY A 148 -6.80 -3.14 -12.23
N TRP A 149 -6.04 -2.14 -11.79
CA TRP A 149 -4.70 -2.33 -11.19
C TRP A 149 -4.63 -3.43 -10.11
N TRP A 150 -5.68 -3.53 -9.28
CA TRP A 150 -5.78 -4.54 -8.23
C TRP A 150 -6.00 -5.98 -8.74
N GLY A 151 -6.43 -6.16 -9.98
CA GLY A 151 -6.87 -7.44 -10.52
C GLY A 151 -8.17 -7.94 -9.87
N THR A 152 -8.59 -9.16 -10.24
CA THR A 152 -9.87 -9.74 -9.79
C THR A 152 -9.65 -10.90 -8.81
N PRO A 153 -10.17 -10.80 -7.57
CA PRO A 153 -10.14 -11.89 -6.60
C PRO A 153 -11.17 -12.94 -6.98
N SER A 154 -10.72 -13.99 -7.65
CA SER A 154 -11.56 -15.11 -8.08
C SER A 154 -10.89 -16.45 -7.83
N GLY A 155 -11.74 -17.47 -7.60
CA GLY A 155 -11.34 -18.85 -7.33
C GLY A 155 -11.57 -19.27 -5.88
N PRO A 156 -11.02 -20.44 -5.48
CA PRO A 156 -11.10 -20.94 -4.11
C PRO A 156 -10.44 -20.00 -3.10
N VAL A 157 -10.89 -20.03 -1.84
CA VAL A 157 -10.36 -19.21 -0.74
C VAL A 157 -8.83 -19.26 -0.65
N ALA A 158 -8.24 -20.45 -0.76
CA ALA A 158 -6.78 -20.62 -0.74
C ALA A 158 -6.09 -19.85 -1.89
N GLY A 159 -6.63 -19.92 -3.11
CA GLY A 159 -6.08 -19.21 -4.26
C GLY A 159 -6.26 -17.69 -4.17
N ILE A 160 -7.35 -17.21 -3.54
CA ILE A 160 -7.51 -15.78 -3.27
C ILE A 160 -6.48 -15.31 -2.24
N ASN A 161 -6.24 -16.08 -1.18
CA ASN A 161 -5.24 -15.76 -0.17
C ASN A 161 -3.81 -15.72 -0.77
N GLU A 162 -3.45 -16.70 -1.60
CA GLU A 162 -2.15 -16.75 -2.27
C GLU A 162 -1.92 -15.53 -3.16
N LYS A 163 -2.91 -15.19 -4.02
CA LYS A 163 -2.84 -13.99 -4.86
C LYS A 163 -2.79 -12.70 -4.06
N ALA A 164 -3.48 -12.63 -2.91
CA ALA A 164 -3.39 -11.48 -2.02
C ALA A 164 -1.98 -11.30 -1.44
N VAL A 165 -1.31 -12.41 -1.08
CA VAL A 165 0.09 -12.37 -0.61
C VAL A 165 1.04 -11.96 -1.75
N ALA A 166 0.81 -12.41 -2.98
CA ALA A 166 1.56 -11.92 -4.13
C ALA A 166 1.40 -10.40 -4.31
N LEU A 167 0.20 -9.87 -4.08
CA LEU A 167 -0.08 -8.44 -4.13
C LEU A 167 0.59 -7.65 -2.99
N PHE A 168 0.66 -8.24 -1.79
CA PHE A 168 1.45 -7.70 -0.68
C PHE A 168 2.91 -7.52 -1.09
N TRP A 169 3.54 -8.57 -1.64
CA TRP A 169 4.95 -8.51 -2.03
C TRP A 169 5.19 -7.54 -3.19
N LYS A 170 4.28 -7.48 -4.18
CA LYS A 170 4.33 -6.48 -5.24
C LYS A 170 4.47 -5.07 -4.67
N ILE A 171 3.56 -4.68 -3.78
CA ILE A 171 3.54 -3.33 -3.21
C ILE A 171 4.70 -3.10 -2.24
N THR A 172 5.03 -4.07 -1.39
CA THR A 172 6.10 -3.91 -0.39
C THR A 172 7.48 -3.81 -1.03
N ASN A 173 7.73 -4.57 -2.10
CA ASN A 173 9.01 -4.52 -2.82
C ASN A 173 9.15 -3.25 -3.66
N ASP A 174 8.04 -2.77 -4.24
CA ASP A 174 8.01 -1.59 -5.10
C ASP A 174 7.67 -0.29 -4.32
N ALA A 175 7.65 -0.34 -2.99
CA ALA A 175 7.27 0.80 -2.16
C ALA A 175 8.29 1.94 -2.27
N THR A 176 7.87 3.04 -2.87
CA THR A 176 8.68 4.26 -3.03
C THR A 176 8.34 5.33 -2.00
N TRP A 177 7.23 5.14 -1.29
CA TRP A 177 6.77 6.02 -0.23
C TRP A 177 6.39 5.20 0.99
N ARG A 178 6.92 5.57 2.14
CA ARG A 178 6.58 4.98 3.44
C ARG A 178 6.38 6.12 4.41
N ASN A 179 5.28 6.14 5.14
CA ASN A 179 5.03 7.17 6.14
C ASN A 179 4.45 6.55 7.41
N LEU A 180 4.72 7.22 8.52
CA LEU A 180 4.22 6.89 9.84
C LEU A 180 3.59 8.16 10.40
N HIS A 181 2.30 8.15 10.69
CA HIS A 181 1.56 9.34 11.13
C HIS A 181 0.52 9.02 12.19
N TRP A 182 0.15 10.04 12.97
CA TRP A 182 -0.87 9.92 14.00
C TRP A 182 -2.25 10.25 13.44
N LEU A 183 -3.21 9.38 13.72
CA LEU A 183 -4.63 9.73 13.71
C LEU A 183 -5.05 10.17 15.13
N PRO A 184 -6.21 10.83 15.26
CA PRO A 184 -6.80 11.10 16.57
C PRO A 184 -6.88 9.85 17.46
N HIS A 185 -6.90 10.07 18.77
CA HIS A 185 -6.98 9.02 19.80
C HIS A 185 -5.75 8.09 19.83
N SER A 186 -4.57 8.63 19.57
CA SER A 186 -3.30 7.89 19.68
C SER A 186 -3.25 6.64 18.80
N VAL A 187 -3.81 6.73 17.59
CA VAL A 187 -3.74 5.65 16.62
C VAL A 187 -2.58 5.93 15.68
N LEU A 188 -1.52 5.13 15.79
CA LEU A 188 -0.37 5.19 14.90
C LEU A 188 -0.73 4.47 13.60
N VAL A 189 -0.45 5.09 12.45
CA VAL A 189 -0.71 4.52 11.13
C VAL A 189 0.59 4.44 10.35
N TYR A 190 0.89 3.25 9.87
CA TYR A 190 1.94 2.99 8.90
C TYR A 190 1.33 2.81 7.53
N GLU A 191 1.77 3.61 6.57
CA GLU A 191 1.30 3.60 5.19
C GLU A 191 2.48 3.41 4.25
N ILE A 192 2.33 2.51 3.29
CA ILE A 192 3.27 2.37 2.18
C ILE A 192 2.53 2.54 0.87
N ARG A 193 3.18 3.17 -0.10
CA ARG A 193 2.69 3.35 -1.46
C ARG A 193 3.80 3.10 -2.47
N ILE A 194 3.40 2.59 -3.62
CA ILE A 194 4.24 2.60 -4.83
C ILE A 194 4.14 3.97 -5.51
N HIS A 195 4.95 4.15 -6.56
CA HIS A 195 5.06 5.40 -7.30
C HIS A 195 3.69 5.96 -7.73
N GLU A 196 2.83 5.10 -8.28
CA GLU A 196 1.51 5.45 -8.81
C GLU A 196 0.47 5.77 -7.73
N GLY A 197 0.80 5.59 -6.45
CA GLY A 197 -0.08 5.94 -5.32
C GLY A 197 -0.92 4.80 -4.75
N TYR A 198 -0.96 3.64 -5.41
CA TYR A 198 -1.53 2.42 -4.81
C TYR A 198 -0.71 2.00 -3.60
N GLY A 199 -1.38 1.50 -2.57
CA GLY A 199 -0.69 1.22 -1.32
C GLY A 199 -1.43 0.35 -0.34
N MET A 200 -0.84 0.23 0.84
CA MET A 200 -1.36 -0.53 1.97
C MET A 200 -1.12 0.25 3.25
N ARG A 201 -2.01 0.06 4.22
CA ARG A 201 -1.89 0.68 5.54
C ARG A 201 -2.17 -0.29 6.67
N TRP A 202 -1.45 -0.09 7.76
CA TRP A 202 -1.61 -0.75 9.05
C TRP A 202 -1.79 0.28 10.14
N SER A 203 -2.35 -0.13 11.27
CA SER A 203 -2.40 0.72 12.44
C SER A 203 -2.07 -0.02 13.72
N GLN A 204 -1.66 0.74 14.73
CA GLN A 204 -1.50 0.30 16.10
C GLN A 204 -2.21 1.29 17.01
N ASP A 205 -3.16 0.82 17.81
CA ASP A 205 -3.89 1.65 18.76
C ASP A 205 -3.07 1.80 20.05
N GLN A 206 -2.53 2.98 20.30
CA GLN A 206 -1.71 3.29 21.47
C GLN A 206 -2.50 4.04 22.56
N SER A 207 -3.83 4.05 22.50
CA SER A 207 -4.67 4.71 23.52
C SER A 207 -4.56 4.03 24.89
N ALA A 208 -4.35 2.72 24.92
CA ALA A 208 -4.27 1.93 26.15
C ALA A 208 -2.83 1.77 26.68
N SER A 209 -1.81 2.17 25.92
CA SER A 209 -0.42 2.19 26.39
C SER A 209 -0.20 3.42 27.26
N GLY A 210 -0.70 3.38 28.49
CA GLY A 210 -0.22 4.29 29.54
C GLY A 210 1.28 4.12 29.77
N GLU A 211 1.87 5.02 30.57
CA GLU A 211 3.32 5.12 30.86
C GLU A 211 3.93 3.92 31.61
N ASP A 212 3.33 2.73 31.52
CA ASP A 212 3.87 1.51 32.11
C ASP A 212 5.08 1.03 31.29
N PRO A 213 6.32 1.14 31.82
CA PRO A 213 7.54 0.87 31.06
C PRO A 213 7.73 -0.60 30.65
N GLY A 214 6.83 -1.50 31.05
CA GLY A 214 6.82 -2.92 30.69
C GLY A 214 5.67 -3.37 29.79
N ARG A 215 4.72 -2.48 29.45
CA ARG A 215 3.54 -2.90 28.68
C ARG A 215 3.89 -3.08 27.20
N GLN A 216 3.68 -4.30 26.70
CA GLN A 216 3.87 -4.61 25.29
C GLN A 216 2.88 -3.81 24.44
N LEU A 217 3.40 -3.11 23.42
CA LEU A 217 2.56 -2.42 22.45
C LEU A 217 1.63 -3.43 21.75
N PRO A 218 0.38 -3.04 21.42
CA PRO A 218 -0.53 -3.93 20.74
C PRO A 218 0.01 -4.31 19.35
N PRO A 219 -0.41 -5.45 18.79
CA PRO A 219 0.03 -5.84 17.46
C PRO A 219 -0.47 -4.85 16.40
N TRP A 220 0.30 -4.74 15.31
CA TRP A 220 -0.15 -4.03 14.13
C TRP A 220 -1.35 -4.74 13.50
N VAL A 221 -2.31 -3.95 13.01
CA VAL A 221 -3.52 -4.45 12.36
C VAL A 221 -3.57 -3.92 10.94
N PHE A 222 -3.72 -4.81 9.97
CA PHE A 222 -3.92 -4.40 8.57
C PHE A 222 -5.27 -3.69 8.42
N ARG A 223 -5.24 -2.46 7.92
CA ARG A 223 -6.43 -1.60 7.77
C ARG A 223 -7.03 -1.70 6.39
N GLY A 224 -6.22 -1.96 5.36
CA GLY A 224 -6.68 -2.11 3.99
C GLY A 224 -5.72 -1.52 2.96
N PHE A 225 -6.18 -1.56 1.71
CA PHE A 225 -5.50 -0.94 0.59
C PHE A 225 -5.78 0.56 0.53
N VAL A 226 -4.90 1.26 -0.19
CA VAL A 226 -4.98 2.71 -0.39
C VAL A 226 -4.93 2.98 -1.89
N GLU A 227 -5.84 3.83 -2.35
CA GLU A 227 -5.92 4.25 -3.75
C GLU A 227 -5.05 5.49 -3.98
N PRO A 228 -4.58 5.73 -5.22
CA PRO A 228 -3.93 6.97 -5.61
C PRO A 228 -4.75 8.20 -5.20
N MET A 229 -4.06 9.26 -4.79
CA MET A 229 -4.75 10.51 -4.47
C MET A 229 -5.35 11.11 -5.74
N MET A 230 -6.64 11.41 -5.71
CA MET A 230 -7.38 12.02 -6.79
C MET A 230 -8.24 13.17 -6.26
N GLU A 231 -8.39 14.21 -7.06
CA GLU A 231 -9.30 15.31 -6.75
C GLU A 231 -10.73 14.78 -6.62
N ASN A 232 -11.43 15.17 -5.56
CA ASN A 232 -12.77 14.67 -5.22
C ASN A 232 -12.85 13.13 -5.07
N GLY A 233 -11.76 12.49 -4.66
CA GLY A 233 -11.70 11.02 -4.56
C GLY A 233 -12.69 10.43 -3.56
N HIS A 234 -12.97 11.14 -2.47
CA HIS A 234 -13.98 10.68 -1.51
C HIS A 234 -15.38 10.65 -2.15
N GLU A 235 -15.76 11.71 -2.87
CA GLU A 235 -17.02 11.88 -3.57
C GLU A 235 -17.19 10.83 -4.69
N LEU A 236 -16.07 10.46 -5.34
CA LEU A 236 -16.03 9.47 -6.42
C LEU A 236 -15.82 8.03 -5.91
N GLY A 237 -15.76 7.83 -4.58
CA GLY A 237 -15.53 6.52 -3.98
C GLY A 237 -14.17 5.91 -4.32
N TRP A 238 -13.20 6.76 -4.68
CA TRP A 238 -11.86 6.42 -5.15
C TRP A 238 -11.88 5.52 -6.38
N ARG A 239 -12.84 5.76 -7.28
CA ARG A 239 -12.88 5.14 -8.60
C ARG A 239 -12.09 6.01 -9.56
N HIS A 240 -11.01 5.47 -10.07
CA HIS A 240 -10.20 6.17 -11.06
C HIS A 240 -10.92 6.13 -12.41
N ALA A 241 -11.17 7.31 -12.98
CA ALA A 241 -11.71 7.46 -14.33
C ALA A 241 -10.72 6.92 -15.36
N PRO A 242 -11.19 6.48 -16.55
CA PRO A 242 -10.34 6.01 -17.64
C PRO A 242 -9.32 7.06 -18.11
#